data_AF-A0A9D0H024-F1
#
_entry.id   AF-A0A9D0H024-F1
#
_cell.length_a   1.000
_cell.length_b   1.000
_cell.length_c   1.000
_cell.angle_alpha   90.00
_cell.angle_beta   90.00
_cell.angle_gamma   90.00
#
_symmetry.space_group_name_H-M   'P 1'
#
loop_
_entity.id
_entity.type
_entity.pdbx_description
1 polymer ?
#
loop_
_entity_poly.entity_id
_entity_poly.type
_entity_poly.pdbx_seq_one_letter_code
_entity_poly.pdbx_strand_id
1 'polypeptide(L)'
;MKKILVHICCGVDAVYALRKIKEEYPDSYIEGYFYDPNIHPEEEYLLRWIETERVCNDLGIKCHLAPYELDKWLTAVKGLEDEPERGKRCSVCHDLRLEKTAQFAKENGFDAVTTVLMMSPKK
;
A
#
# COMPACT_ATOMS: atom_id res chain seq x y z
N MET A 1 -2.92 -8.71 21.80
CA MET A 1 -2.09 -7.90 20.88
C MET A 1 -2.87 -7.77 19.58
N LYS A 2 -3.24 -6.54 19.20
CA LYS A 2 -3.99 -6.28 17.96
C LYS A 2 -3.05 -6.43 16.76
N LYS A 3 -3.46 -7.12 15.71
CA LYS A 3 -2.72 -7.28 14.46
C LYS A 3 -3.19 -6.25 13.45
N ILE A 4 -2.30 -5.35 13.04
CA ILE A 4 -2.59 -4.26 12.11
C ILE A 4 -1.77 -4.50 10.84
N LEU A 5 -2.46 -4.50 9.70
CA LEU A 5 -1.84 -4.49 8.39
C LEU A 5 -1.82 -3.07 7.84
N VAL A 6 -0.65 -2.61 7.38
CA VAL A 6 -0.47 -1.28 6.79
C VAL A 6 -0.29 -1.42 5.28
N HIS A 7 -1.24 -0.91 4.49
CA HIS A 7 -1.07 -0.77 3.04
C HIS A 7 0.00 0.27 2.71
N ILE A 8 0.92 -0.08 1.83
CA ILE A 8 2.03 0.74 1.35
C ILE A 8 2.01 0.79 -0.18
N CYS A 9 1.98 1.99 -0.76
CA CYS A 9 2.03 2.18 -2.22
C CYS A 9 3.38 2.68 -2.75
N CYS A 10 4.23 3.24 -1.89
CA CYS A 10 5.57 3.72 -2.25
C CYS A 10 6.48 3.78 -1.01
N GLY A 11 7.79 3.60 -1.20
CA GLY A 11 8.74 3.52 -0.08
C GLY A 11 8.94 4.84 0.69
N VAL A 12 8.86 5.98 0.02
CA VAL A 12 9.16 7.30 0.63
C VAL A 12 8.11 7.70 1.67
N ASP A 13 6.82 7.48 1.37
CA ASP A 13 5.73 7.84 2.27
C ASP A 13 5.58 6.82 3.42
N ALA A 14 6.09 5.61 3.24
CA ALA A 14 6.01 4.51 4.21
C ALA A 14 6.83 4.79 5.48
N VAL A 15 8.01 5.42 5.37
CA VAL A 15 8.94 5.60 6.51
C VAL A 15 8.27 6.36 7.66
N TYR A 16 7.70 7.53 7.37
CA TYR A 16 7.09 8.38 8.39
C TYR A 16 5.85 7.72 8.98
N ALA A 17 4.97 7.18 8.12
CA ALA A 17 3.72 6.57 8.55
C ALA A 17 3.96 5.34 9.44
N LEU A 18 4.88 4.45 9.06
CA LEU A 18 5.19 3.24 9.83
C LEU A 18 5.78 3.58 11.20
N ARG A 19 6.66 4.60 11.28
CA ARG A 19 7.19 5.09 12.56
C ARG A 19 6.05 5.61 13.44
N LYS A 20 5.16 6.44 12.88
CA LYS A 20 4.05 7.02 13.62
C LYS A 20 3.07 5.96 14.13
N ILE A 21 2.74 4.97 13.30
CA ILE A 21 1.87 3.86 13.69
C ILE A 21 2.50 3.04 14.82
N LYS A 22 3.81 2.79 14.77
CA LYS A 22 4.53 2.08 15.85
C LYS A 22 4.53 2.86 17.17
N GLU A 23 4.64 4.18 17.10
CA GLU A 23 4.56 5.07 18.29
C GLU A 23 3.15 5.12 18.88
N GLU A 24 2.11 5.19 18.04
CA GLU A 24 0.70 5.27 18.48
C GLU A 24 0.15 3.93 18.96
N TYR A 25 0.66 2.82 18.43
CA TYR A 25 0.21 1.46 18.73
C TYR A 25 1.36 0.57 19.22
N PRO A 26 2.03 0.92 20.34
CA PRO A 26 3.23 0.21 20.80
C PRO A 26 2.97 -1.26 21.19
N ASP A 27 1.74 -1.58 21.61
CA ASP A 27 1.32 -2.94 22.00
C ASP A 27 0.69 -3.75 20.86
N SER A 28 0.77 -3.26 19.63
CA SER A 28 0.20 -3.92 18.44
C SER A 28 1.27 -4.62 17.61
N TYR A 29 0.86 -5.72 16.97
CA TYR A 29 1.65 -6.40 15.96
C TYR A 29 1.39 -5.73 14.61
N ILE A 30 2.45 -5.22 13.97
CA ILE A 30 2.34 -4.42 12.75
C ILE A 30 3.10 -5.12 11.64
N GLU A 31 2.45 -5.30 10.49
CA GLU A 31 3.09 -5.74 9.24
C GLU A 31 2.68 -4.80 8.09
N GLY A 32 3.56 -4.68 7.09
CA GLY A 32 3.33 -3.91 5.87
C GLY A 32 2.85 -4.78 4.71
N TYR A 33 2.08 -4.19 3.80
CA TYR A 33 1.63 -4.82 2.56
C TYR A 33 1.85 -3.85 1.40
N PHE A 34 2.82 -4.17 0.54
CA PHE A 34 3.15 -3.35 -0.62
C PHE A 34 2.27 -3.74 -1.81
N TYR A 35 1.44 -2.81 -2.28
CA TYR A 35 0.61 -3.02 -3.46
C TYR A 35 0.30 -1.71 -4.19
N ASP A 36 0.86 -1.57 -5.38
CA ASP A 36 0.53 -0.49 -6.31
C ASP A 36 0.69 -0.99 -7.75
N PRO A 37 -0.37 -1.56 -8.35
CA PRO A 37 -0.31 -2.10 -9.71
C PRO A 37 -0.31 -1.04 -10.81
N ASN A 38 -0.39 0.26 -10.45
CA ASN A 38 -0.27 1.38 -11.40
C ASN A 38 1.21 1.73 -11.69
N ILE A 39 2.15 1.16 -10.94
CA ILE A 39 3.57 1.41 -11.16
C ILE A 39 4.01 0.66 -12.41
N HIS A 40 4.35 1.40 -13.46
CA HIS A 40 4.86 0.86 -14.71
C HIS A 40 6.21 1.52 -15.02
N PRO A 41 7.21 0.75 -15.51
CA PRO A 41 7.19 -0.69 -15.79
C PRO A 41 7.41 -1.56 -14.55
N GLU A 42 7.32 -2.89 -14.72
CA GLU A 42 7.47 -3.86 -13.62
C GLU A 42 8.80 -3.69 -12.88
N GLU A 43 9.85 -3.30 -13.59
CA GLU A 43 11.16 -3.01 -12.99
C GLU A 43 11.06 -1.87 -11.96
N GLU A 44 10.27 -0.82 -12.23
CA GLU A 44 10.02 0.27 -11.27
C GLU A 44 9.19 -0.21 -10.07
N TYR A 45 8.24 -1.13 -10.29
CA TYR A 45 7.48 -1.76 -9.20
C TYR A 45 8.41 -2.51 -8.25
N LEU A 46 9.32 -3.31 -8.80
CA LEU A 46 10.31 -4.06 -8.03
C LEU A 46 11.32 -3.15 -7.33
N LEU A 47 11.78 -2.08 -7.96
CA LEU A 47 12.67 -1.10 -7.33
C LEU A 47 12.01 -0.43 -6.12
N ARG A 48 10.74 -0.04 -6.25
CA ARG A 48 9.96 0.55 -5.14
C ARG A 48 9.69 -0.46 -4.04
N TRP A 49 9.47 -1.73 -4.39
CA TRP A 49 9.38 -2.82 -3.42
C TRP A 49 10.69 -2.95 -2.62
N ILE A 50 11.85 -3.03 -3.29
CA ILE A 50 13.15 -3.20 -2.62
C ILE A 50 13.39 -2.09 -1.60
N GLU A 51 13.12 -0.83 -1.96
CA GLU A 51 13.28 0.28 -1.02
C GLU A 51 12.27 0.23 0.13
N THR A 52 11.02 -0.18 -0.16
CA THR A 52 9.99 -0.36 0.88
C THR A 52 10.38 -1.47 1.85
N GLU A 53 10.83 -2.62 1.36
CA GLU A 53 11.29 -3.75 2.15
C GLU A 53 12.47 -3.34 3.04
N ARG A 54 13.44 -2.59 2.51
CA ARG A 54 14.56 -2.04 3.26
C ARG A 54 14.09 -1.18 4.44
N VAL A 55 13.17 -0.24 4.19
CA VAL A 55 12.60 0.63 5.23
C VAL A 55 11.86 -0.18 6.29
N CYS A 56 11.06 -1.17 5.88
CA CYS A 56 10.34 -2.03 6.81
C CYS A 56 11.30 -2.84 7.69
N ASN A 57 12.37 -3.39 7.10
CA ASN A 57 13.42 -4.11 7.83
C ASN A 57 14.14 -3.20 8.84
N ASP A 58 14.50 -1.98 8.46
CA ASP A 58 15.13 -0.99 9.36
C ASP A 58 14.23 -0.65 10.57
N LEU A 59 12.90 -0.74 10.41
CA LEU A 59 11.91 -0.51 11.46
C LEU A 59 11.53 -1.78 12.24
N GLY A 60 12.05 -2.95 11.85
CA GLY A 60 11.67 -4.24 12.41
C GLY A 60 10.23 -4.65 12.12
N ILE A 61 9.70 -4.23 10.96
CA ILE A 61 8.34 -4.52 10.50
C ILE A 61 8.45 -5.50 9.34
N LYS A 62 7.75 -6.63 9.42
CA LYS A 62 7.66 -7.54 8.27
C LYS A 62 6.82 -6.90 7.18
N CYS A 63 7.27 -6.96 5.93
CA CYS A 63 6.52 -6.45 4.78
C CYS A 63 6.24 -7.59 3.79
N HIS A 64 5.10 -7.53 3.13
CA HIS A 64 4.69 -8.51 2.12
C HIS A 64 4.55 -7.84 0.77
N LEU A 65 5.10 -8.48 -0.27
CA LEU A 65 4.95 -8.05 -1.65
C LEU A 65 3.67 -8.65 -2.25
N ALA A 66 2.76 -7.79 -2.71
CA ALA A 66 1.63 -8.23 -3.51
C ALA A 66 2.05 -8.58 -4.96
N PRO A 67 1.33 -9.47 -5.64
CA PRO A 67 1.53 -9.72 -7.07
C PRO A 67 1.37 -8.44 -7.89
N TYR A 68 2.21 -8.29 -8.92
CA TYR A 68 2.08 -7.20 -9.88
C TYR A 68 0.90 -7.49 -10.83
N GLU A 69 -0.23 -6.80 -10.62
CA GLU A 69 -1.49 -7.02 -11.33
C GLU A 69 -1.83 -5.86 -12.29
N LEU A 70 -0.90 -5.49 -13.18
CA LEU A 70 -1.08 -4.36 -14.12
C LEU A 70 -2.35 -4.51 -14.98
N ASP A 71 -2.58 -5.68 -15.57
CA ASP A 71 -3.74 -5.93 -16.44
C ASP A 71 -5.07 -5.72 -15.71
N LYS A 72 -5.12 -6.08 -14.42
CA LYS A 72 -6.28 -5.87 -13.55
C LYS A 72 -6.52 -4.37 -13.34
N TRP A 73 -5.45 -3.61 -13.10
CA TRP A 73 -5.53 -2.17 -12.95
C TRP A 73 -5.98 -1.49 -14.25
N LEU A 74 -5.35 -1.82 -15.39
CA LEU A 74 -5.72 -1.30 -16.71
C LEU A 74 -7.19 -1.57 -17.05
N THR A 75 -7.66 -2.77 -16.74
CA THR A 75 -9.07 -3.13 -16.93
C THR A 75 -10.00 -2.31 -16.05
N ALA A 76 -9.63 -2.08 -14.79
CA ALA A 76 -10.44 -1.33 -13.83
C ALA A 76 -10.56 0.16 -14.20
N VAL A 77 -9.50 0.77 -14.74
CA VAL A 77 -9.48 2.20 -15.10
C VAL A 77 -9.86 2.49 -16.55
N LYS A 78 -10.21 1.47 -17.33
CA LYS A 78 -10.59 1.61 -18.74
C LYS A 78 -11.76 2.59 -18.91
N GLY A 79 -11.60 3.57 -19.79
CA GLY A 79 -12.57 4.65 -20.01
C GLY A 79 -12.46 5.81 -19.02
N LEU A 80 -11.49 5.78 -18.10
CA LEU A 80 -11.19 6.85 -17.13
C LEU A 80 -9.79 7.45 -17.37
N GLU A 81 -9.20 7.23 -18.55
CA GLU A 81 -7.82 7.61 -18.86
C GLU A 81 -7.60 9.13 -18.77
N ASP A 82 -8.60 9.90 -19.19
CA ASP A 82 -8.59 11.37 -19.25
C ASP A 82 -9.17 12.04 -17.99
N GLU A 83 -9.58 11.26 -16.98
CA GLU A 83 -10.08 11.83 -15.72
C GLU A 83 -8.97 12.65 -15.04
N PRO A 84 -9.31 13.84 -14.49
CA PRO A 84 -8.34 14.66 -13.79
C PRO A 84 -7.82 13.93 -12.54
N GLU A 85 -6.69 14.41 -12.01
CA GLU A 85 -6.23 13.98 -10.68
C GLU A 85 -7.34 14.25 -9.65
N ARG A 86 -7.53 13.31 -8.72
CA ARG A 86 -8.67 13.28 -7.76
C ARG A 86 -10.05 13.07 -8.41
N GLY A 87 -10.10 12.78 -9.71
CA GLY A 87 -11.29 12.32 -10.41
C GLY A 87 -11.58 10.83 -10.17
N LYS A 88 -12.50 10.27 -10.96
CA LYS A 88 -13.00 8.90 -10.75
C LYS A 88 -11.91 7.83 -10.83
N ARG A 89 -10.89 8.05 -11.67
CA ARG A 89 -9.74 7.15 -11.79
C ARG A 89 -9.01 6.95 -10.46
N CYS A 90 -8.86 8.03 -9.67
CA CYS A 90 -8.20 7.95 -8.37
C CYS A 90 -9.01 7.11 -7.37
N SER A 91 -10.34 7.27 -7.35
CA SER A 91 -11.22 6.44 -6.51
C SER A 91 -11.10 4.96 -6.86
N VAL A 92 -11.22 4.60 -8.14
CA VAL A 92 -11.07 3.21 -8.59
C VAL A 92 -9.69 2.64 -8.24
N CYS A 93 -8.64 3.45 -8.41
CA CYS A 93 -7.28 3.06 -8.08
C CYS A 93 -7.10 2.79 -6.57
N HIS A 94 -7.68 3.63 -5.71
CA HIS A 94 -7.63 3.44 -4.26
C HIS A 94 -8.46 2.24 -3.81
N ASP A 95 -9.66 2.06 -4.37
CA ASP A 95 -10.55 0.95 -4.04
C ASP A 95 -9.87 -0.39 -4.35
N LEU A 96 -9.27 -0.52 -5.54
CA LEU A 96 -8.55 -1.72 -5.95
C LEU A 96 -7.40 -2.07 -4.99
N ARG A 97 -6.65 -1.06 -4.54
CA ARG A 97 -5.52 -1.23 -3.61
C ARG A 97 -5.97 -1.64 -2.21
N LEU A 98 -6.97 -0.94 -1.68
CA LEU A 98 -7.50 -1.17 -0.34
C LEU A 98 -8.28 -2.49 -0.27
N GLU A 99 -9.00 -2.87 -1.32
CA GLU A 99 -9.70 -4.15 -1.40
C GLU A 99 -8.72 -5.32 -1.36
N LYS A 100 -7.64 -5.28 -2.16
CA LYS A 100 -6.60 -6.31 -2.14
C LYS A 100 -5.94 -6.43 -0.76
N THR A 101 -5.66 -5.29 -0.13
CA THR A 101 -5.10 -5.25 1.23
C THR A 101 -6.07 -5.86 2.25
N ALA A 102 -7.36 -5.51 2.19
CA ALA A 102 -8.38 -6.03 3.09
C ALA A 102 -8.59 -7.54 2.90
N GLN A 103 -8.52 -8.04 1.67
CA GLN A 103 -8.55 -9.48 1.37
C GLN A 103 -7.36 -10.19 2.03
N PHE A 104 -6.13 -9.71 1.81
CA PHE A 104 -4.93 -10.26 2.44
C PHE A 104 -5.00 -10.22 3.97
N ALA A 105 -5.47 -9.11 4.54
CA ALA A 105 -5.66 -8.95 5.98
C ALA A 105 -6.60 -10.01 6.55
N LYS A 106 -7.75 -10.23 5.90
CA LYS A 106 -8.74 -11.22 6.32
C LYS A 106 -8.18 -12.65 6.24
N GLU A 107 -7.50 -12.99 5.15
CA GLU A 107 -6.93 -14.33 4.93
C GLU A 107 -5.81 -14.67 5.93
N ASN A 108 -5.07 -13.66 6.39
CA ASN A 108 -3.93 -13.84 7.31
C ASN A 108 -4.27 -13.51 8.78
N GLY A 109 -5.54 -13.25 9.09
CA GLY A 109 -6.02 -13.05 10.46
C GLY A 109 -5.55 -11.75 11.11
N PHE A 110 -5.54 -10.64 10.36
CA PHE A 110 -5.35 -9.30 10.90
C PHE A 110 -6.67 -8.72 11.44
N ASP A 111 -6.58 -7.95 12.51
CA ASP A 111 -7.73 -7.35 13.19
C ASP A 111 -8.12 -5.99 12.60
N ALA A 112 -7.19 -5.31 11.94
CA ALA A 112 -7.41 -4.00 11.34
C ALA A 112 -6.48 -3.75 10.13
N VAL A 113 -6.94 -2.86 9.26
CA VAL A 113 -6.18 -2.35 8.12
C VAL A 113 -6.06 -0.84 8.24
N THR A 114 -4.90 -0.31 7.87
CA THR A 114 -4.67 1.13 7.66
C THR A 114 -3.86 1.34 6.39
N THR A 115 -3.67 2.58 5.96
CA THR A 115 -3.01 2.91 4.69
C THR A 115 -2.17 4.17 4.78
N VAL A 116 -1.08 4.22 4.01
CA VAL A 116 -0.24 5.41 3.84
C VAL A 116 -0.68 6.30 2.68
N LEU A 117 -1.72 5.93 1.93
CA LEU A 117 -2.19 6.66 0.73
C LEU A 117 -2.45 8.15 0.97
N MET A 118 -2.88 8.52 2.18
CA MET A 118 -3.24 9.90 2.54
C MET A 118 -2.06 10.75 2.99
N MET A 119 -0.83 10.23 2.95
CA MET A 119 0.39 10.93 3.40
C MET A 119 0.99 11.86 2.36
N SER A 120 0.61 11.74 1.08
CA SER A 120 1.16 12.58 0.03
C SER A 120 0.82 14.06 0.31
N PRO A 121 1.81 14.97 0.38
CA PRO A 121 1.54 16.38 0.58
C PRO A 121 0.62 16.86 -0.54
N LYS A 122 -0.46 17.54 -0.17
CA LYS A 122 -1.42 18.17 -1.06
C LYS A 122 -0.70 18.76 -2.29
N LYS A 123 -0.79 18.07 -3.43
CA LYS A 123 -0.50 18.67 -4.75
C LYS A 123 -1.65 19.58 -5.15
#